data_AF-A0A945HAY7-F1
#
_entry.id   AF-A0A945HAY7-F1
#
_cell.length_a   1.000
_cell.length_b   1.000
_cell.length_c   1.000
_cell.angle_alpha   90.00
_cell.angle_beta   90.00
_cell.angle_gamma   90.00
#
_symmetry.space_group_name_H-M   'P 1'
#
loop_
_entity.id
_entity.type
_entity.pdbx_description
1 polymer ?
#
loop_
_entity_poly.entity_id
_entity_poly.type
_entity_poly.pdbx_seq_one_letter_code
_entity_poly.pdbx_strand_id
1 'polypeptide(L)'
;GLLVLLIVGHIYLFRRHGITPAEPVIKRDAYFWPDQVFKDVVACLAVTVAVLGVVLWYHGAHLGAPADPSEPFSAARPDWYFLFLFQFLKLPFFAGENEVWGAIYIPGMAVGLICLMPFIGRWNLGHVFNVGIIFVFLGGAGALTYLAKREDVAGPNSAKYLKAVLGDARDADRVTALAKGRGIESTALSLLKDDPKTQGARLFAQHCASCHRYDGHDGLAVELAKAVPLDELEKRTEMTSRFFSGDAVHPDWLARQSSTNEWQTVRSLLQAKAKGPFDVIASSKPKDAPEAPDLKGFATRQWIRDLLDPDKYISARYFGGTAHKDGDMYKKFLNRKVRKYDTEDHIMLEAIVVALSAQAKLPGQAADDQSDAVLIRKGIAYLEDDIGCIDCHAFGEPDPDADGPDLTGYGSREWIVDFVKNPEHEKFYPDNNDRMPAFGVKKILTDKEIGLIADWLRGDYFKLPADAQGH
;
A
#
# COMPACT_ATOMS: atom_id res chain seq x y z
N GLY A 1 -15.16 36.15 -12.16
CA GLY A 1 -16.18 36.97 -12.86
C GLY A 1 -17.50 36.95 -12.12
N LEU A 2 -18.28 35.87 -12.27
CA LEU A 2 -19.64 35.77 -11.72
C LEU A 2 -19.73 35.94 -10.19
N LEU A 3 -18.86 35.28 -9.42
CA LEU A 3 -18.85 35.40 -7.95
C LEU A 3 -18.68 36.85 -7.48
N VAL A 4 -17.78 37.61 -8.13
CA VAL A 4 -17.54 39.02 -7.80
C VAL A 4 -18.80 39.85 -8.08
N LEU A 5 -19.48 39.61 -9.20
CA LEU A 5 -20.74 40.30 -9.51
C LEU A 5 -21.83 39.98 -8.47
N LEU A 6 -21.94 38.72 -8.04
CA LEU A 6 -22.88 38.32 -6.99
C LEU A 6 -22.53 38.96 -5.63
N ILE A 7 -21.25 39.05 -5.27
CA ILE A 7 -20.80 39.72 -4.04
C ILE A 7 -21.10 41.22 -4.10
N VAL A 8 -20.82 41.89 -5.24
CA VAL A 8 -21.15 43.30 -5.42
C VAL A 8 -22.67 43.52 -5.33
N GLY A 9 -23.46 42.67 -5.98
CA GLY A 9 -24.92 42.68 -5.87
C GLY A 9 -25.40 42.47 -4.44
N HIS A 10 -24.81 41.52 -3.72
CA HIS A 10 -25.10 41.25 -2.31
C HIS A 10 -24.79 42.48 -1.43
N ILE A 11 -23.62 43.10 -1.59
CA ILE A 11 -23.23 44.33 -0.86
C ILE A 11 -24.18 45.48 -1.19
N TYR A 12 -24.57 45.63 -2.47
CA TYR A 12 -25.53 46.65 -2.89
C TYR A 12 -26.90 46.46 -2.22
N LEU A 13 -27.45 45.24 -2.24
CA LEU A 13 -28.72 44.92 -1.58
C LEU A 13 -28.65 45.12 -0.06
N PHE A 14 -27.56 44.66 0.55
CA PHE A 14 -27.28 44.87 1.97
C PHE A 14 -27.27 46.36 2.34
N ARG A 15 -26.56 47.19 1.57
CA ARG A 15 -26.52 48.65 1.80
C ARG A 15 -27.87 49.31 1.58
N ARG A 16 -28.69 48.81 0.64
CA ARG A 16 -30.02 49.34 0.35
C ARG A 16 -31.03 49.01 1.45
N HIS A 17 -30.98 47.82 2.02
CA HIS A 17 -31.99 47.32 2.96
C HIS A 17 -31.58 47.39 4.44
N GLY A 18 -30.29 47.59 4.73
CA GLY A 18 -29.77 47.71 6.10
C GLY A 18 -29.64 46.36 6.83
N ILE A 19 -29.08 46.40 8.04
CA ILE A 19 -28.99 45.26 8.96
C ILE A 19 -30.27 45.11 9.78
N THR A 20 -30.65 43.87 10.10
CA THR A 20 -31.75 43.56 11.01
C THR A 20 -31.20 43.14 12.38
N PRO A 21 -31.00 44.08 13.32
CA PRO A 21 -30.50 43.74 14.66
C PRO A 21 -31.59 43.01 15.48
N ALA A 22 -31.16 42.19 16.44
CA ALA A 22 -32.07 41.58 17.41
C ALA A 22 -32.65 42.64 18.35
N GLU A 23 -33.95 42.56 18.64
CA GLU A 23 -34.63 43.45 19.58
C GLU A 23 -34.68 42.86 21.01
N PRO A 24 -34.58 43.69 22.06
CA PRO A 24 -34.33 45.14 22.02
C PRO A 24 -32.86 45.45 21.71
N VAL A 25 -32.62 46.56 21.00
CA VAL A 25 -31.26 47.01 20.67
C VAL A 25 -30.49 47.36 21.96
N ILE A 26 -29.51 46.51 22.31
CA ILE A 26 -28.78 46.60 23.59
C ILE A 26 -27.66 47.64 23.54
N LYS A 27 -27.15 47.99 22.34
CA LYS A 27 -26.00 48.89 22.15
C LYS A 27 -26.33 49.99 21.14
N ARG A 28 -25.76 51.18 21.35
CA ARG A 28 -25.86 52.31 20.41
C ARG A 28 -25.18 51.95 19.08
N ASP A 29 -25.72 52.49 18.00
CA ASP A 29 -25.14 52.36 16.66
C ASP A 29 -23.72 52.94 16.62
N ALA A 30 -22.83 52.25 15.91
CA ALA A 30 -21.45 52.67 15.67
C ALA A 30 -21.23 52.93 14.17
N TYR A 31 -20.26 53.77 13.84
CA TYR A 31 -19.93 54.02 12.45
C TYR A 31 -19.24 52.79 11.84
N PHE A 32 -19.53 52.53 10.56
CA PHE A 32 -18.84 51.47 9.82
C PHE A 32 -17.32 51.74 9.78
N TRP A 33 -16.95 52.97 9.44
CA TRP A 33 -15.57 53.45 9.49
C TRP A 33 -15.43 54.52 10.59
N PRO A 34 -14.45 54.41 11.50
CA PRO A 34 -13.42 53.37 11.59
C PRO A 34 -13.81 52.16 12.46
N ASP A 35 -14.88 52.28 13.26
CA ASP A 35 -15.12 51.38 14.41
C ASP A 35 -15.39 49.93 14.01
N GLN A 36 -16.29 49.68 13.05
CA GLN A 36 -16.61 48.32 12.62
C GLN A 36 -15.46 47.71 11.82
N VAL A 37 -14.86 48.47 10.89
CA VAL A 37 -13.71 48.00 10.10
C VAL A 37 -12.55 47.59 11.00
N PHE A 38 -12.25 48.34 12.06
CA PHE A 38 -11.20 47.96 13.00
C PHE A 38 -11.53 46.63 13.69
N LYS A 39 -12.77 46.43 14.15
CA LYS A 39 -13.21 45.14 14.75
C LYS A 39 -13.11 43.99 13.75
N ASP A 40 -13.52 44.22 12.50
CA ASP A 40 -13.45 43.21 11.44
C ASP A 40 -11.99 42.84 11.13
N VAL A 41 -11.08 43.82 11.06
CA VAL A 41 -9.65 43.58 10.87
C VAL A 41 -9.06 42.77 12.02
N VAL A 42 -9.39 43.12 13.27
CA VAL A 42 -8.93 42.36 14.45
C VAL A 42 -9.49 40.93 14.43
N ALA A 43 -10.76 40.76 14.08
CA ALA A 43 -11.39 39.44 13.96
C ALA A 43 -10.76 38.60 12.83
N CYS A 44 -10.55 39.20 11.65
CA CYS A 44 -9.88 38.55 10.52
C CYS A 44 -8.43 38.15 10.87
N LEU A 45 -7.70 39.00 11.59
CA LEU A 45 -6.36 38.68 12.07
C LEU A 45 -6.40 37.51 13.05
N ALA A 46 -7.33 37.52 14.01
CA ALA A 46 -7.49 36.44 14.97
C ALA A 46 -7.80 35.10 14.28
N VAL A 47 -8.72 35.10 13.30
CA VAL A 47 -9.03 33.91 12.49
C VAL A 47 -7.80 33.46 11.68
N THR A 48 -7.07 34.39 11.07
CA THR A 48 -5.86 34.07 10.30
C THR A 48 -4.78 33.44 11.18
N VAL A 49 -4.52 34.01 12.36
CA VAL A 49 -3.57 33.46 13.33
C VAL A 49 -4.00 32.07 13.79
N ALA A 50 -5.30 31.86 14.06
CA ALA A 50 -5.82 30.55 14.44
C ALA A 50 -5.62 29.51 13.32
N VAL A 51 -5.95 29.86 12.07
CA VAL A 51 -5.75 28.98 10.91
C VAL A 51 -4.27 28.67 10.69
N LEU A 52 -3.39 29.69 10.77
CA LEU A 52 -1.94 29.49 10.66
C LEU A 52 -1.40 28.61 11.80
N GLY A 53 -1.87 28.82 13.03
CA GLY A 53 -1.50 27.97 14.16
C GLY A 53 -1.87 26.51 13.95
N VAL A 54 -3.06 26.24 13.41
CA VAL A 54 -3.49 24.89 13.02
C VAL A 54 -2.60 24.34 11.90
N VAL A 55 -2.33 25.10 10.85
CA VAL A 55 -1.48 24.66 9.73
C VAL A 55 -0.06 24.32 10.18
N LEU A 56 0.53 25.13 11.07
CA LEU A 56 1.86 24.89 11.60
C LEU A 56 1.91 23.70 12.55
N TRP A 57 0.86 23.46 13.34
CA TRP A 57 0.79 22.29 14.23
C TRP A 57 0.59 21.00 13.41
N TYR A 58 -0.35 21.00 12.48
CA TYR A 58 -0.75 19.82 11.71
C TYR A 58 0.02 19.65 10.38
N HIS A 59 1.05 20.45 10.13
CA HIS A 59 1.91 20.39 8.92
C HIS A 59 1.17 20.60 7.58
N GLY A 60 0.02 21.28 7.60
CA GLY A 60 -0.76 21.63 6.43
C GLY A 60 -1.63 20.51 5.86
N ALA A 61 -2.10 20.66 4.62
CA ALA A 61 -2.90 19.64 3.95
C ALA A 61 -1.96 18.51 3.46
N HIS A 62 -2.21 17.28 3.88
CA HIS A 62 -1.49 16.11 3.38
C HIS A 62 -1.66 16.01 1.85
N LEU A 63 -0.55 15.99 1.13
CA LEU A 63 -0.53 15.67 -0.29
C LEU A 63 -0.51 14.14 -0.42
N GLY A 64 -1.60 13.58 -0.92
CA GLY A 64 -1.67 12.15 -1.26
C GLY A 64 -0.76 11.79 -2.44
N ALA A 65 -0.76 10.51 -2.81
CA ALA A 65 -0.02 10.06 -3.97
C ALA A 65 -0.59 10.68 -5.27
N PRO A 66 0.23 10.80 -6.33
CA PRO A 66 -0.24 11.25 -7.63
C PRO A 66 -1.38 10.36 -8.13
N ALA A 67 -2.49 10.97 -8.54
CA ALA A 67 -3.66 10.24 -9.02
C ALA A 67 -3.31 9.40 -10.26
N ASP A 68 -3.67 8.11 -10.23
CA ASP A 68 -3.51 7.19 -11.37
C ASP A 68 -4.87 6.78 -11.93
N PRO A 69 -5.25 7.21 -13.16
CA PRO A 69 -6.54 6.85 -13.74
C PRO A 69 -6.65 5.36 -14.14
N SER A 70 -5.55 4.60 -14.17
CA SER A 70 -5.61 3.16 -14.44
C SER A 70 -5.96 2.30 -13.24
N GLU A 71 -5.98 2.86 -12.02
CA GLU A 71 -6.24 2.10 -10.79
C GLU A 71 -7.41 2.69 -9.99
N PRO A 72 -8.35 1.86 -9.49
CA PRO A 72 -9.43 2.35 -8.64
C PRO A 72 -8.92 2.68 -7.23
N PHE A 73 -9.22 3.88 -6.74
CA PHE A 73 -8.86 4.30 -5.37
C PHE A 73 -10.01 4.06 -4.37
N SER A 74 -9.94 2.99 -3.58
CA SER A 74 -11.03 2.63 -2.65
C SER A 74 -11.17 3.55 -1.43
N ALA A 75 -10.16 4.38 -1.15
CA ALA A 75 -10.21 5.42 -0.13
C ALA A 75 -10.71 6.78 -0.66
N ALA A 76 -11.21 6.84 -1.90
CA ALA A 76 -11.82 8.06 -2.43
C ALA A 76 -13.00 8.51 -1.55
N ARG A 77 -12.86 9.67 -0.93
CA ARG A 77 -13.89 10.36 -0.16
C ARG A 77 -13.88 11.84 -0.58
N PRO A 78 -15.04 12.51 -0.62
CA PRO A 78 -15.05 13.96 -0.82
C PRO A 78 -14.52 14.67 0.44
N ASP A 79 -14.27 15.97 0.31
CA ASP A 79 -13.89 16.80 1.46
C ASP A 79 -14.89 16.70 2.61
N TRP A 80 -14.41 16.97 3.83
CA TRP A 80 -15.16 16.80 5.07
C TRP A 80 -16.53 17.50 5.08
N TYR A 81 -16.65 18.65 4.40
CA TYR A 81 -17.90 19.42 4.31
C TYR A 81 -18.94 18.81 3.35
N PHE A 82 -18.58 17.75 2.61
CA PHE A 82 -19.48 16.98 1.73
C PHE A 82 -19.72 15.54 2.19
N LEU A 83 -19.07 15.07 3.26
CA LEU A 83 -19.23 13.70 3.76
C LEU A 83 -20.68 13.34 4.11
N PHE A 84 -21.47 14.30 4.58
CA PHE A 84 -22.88 14.06 4.87
C PHE A 84 -23.70 13.73 3.61
N LEU A 85 -23.42 14.38 2.48
CA LEU A 85 -24.06 14.08 1.20
C LEU A 85 -23.60 12.72 0.68
N PHE A 86 -22.31 12.42 0.81
CA PHE A 86 -21.76 11.11 0.47
C PHE A 86 -22.48 9.98 1.21
N GLN A 87 -22.64 10.10 2.53
CA GLN A 87 -23.33 9.08 3.32
C GLN A 87 -24.83 9.05 3.05
N PHE A 88 -25.43 10.21 2.76
CA PHE A 88 -26.84 10.31 2.39
C PHE A 88 -27.15 9.49 1.11
N LEU A 89 -26.32 9.59 0.07
CA LEU A 89 -26.50 8.85 -1.18
C LEU A 89 -26.34 7.33 -1.02
N LYS A 90 -25.61 6.89 0.01
CA LYS A 90 -25.43 5.46 0.32
C LYS A 90 -26.60 4.84 1.07
N LEU A 91 -27.58 5.63 1.52
CA LEU A 91 -28.76 5.08 2.18
C LEU A 91 -29.54 4.18 1.20
N PRO A 92 -30.12 3.05 1.66
CA PRO A 92 -30.78 2.08 0.79
C PRO A 92 -31.88 2.65 -0.12
N PHE A 93 -32.52 3.74 0.30
CA PHE A 93 -33.56 4.43 -0.45
C PHE A 93 -33.02 5.22 -1.65
N PHE A 94 -31.77 5.71 -1.58
CA PHE A 94 -31.14 6.56 -2.59
C PHE A 94 -30.02 5.86 -3.36
N ALA A 95 -29.54 4.71 -2.90
CA ALA A 95 -28.49 3.98 -3.60
C ALA A 95 -28.99 3.35 -4.92
N GLY A 96 -28.07 3.13 -5.86
CA GLY A 96 -28.34 2.46 -7.13
C GLY A 96 -29.14 3.33 -8.11
N GLU A 97 -30.19 2.80 -8.71
CA GLU A 97 -31.00 3.51 -9.72
C GLU A 97 -31.71 4.77 -9.18
N ASN A 98 -31.83 4.89 -7.85
CA ASN A 98 -32.48 6.01 -7.18
C ASN A 98 -31.53 7.17 -6.83
N GLU A 99 -30.27 7.11 -7.24
CA GLU A 99 -29.26 8.12 -6.85
C GLU A 99 -29.64 9.54 -7.31
N VAL A 100 -30.34 9.65 -8.45
CA VAL A 100 -30.88 10.91 -8.98
C VAL A 100 -31.78 11.63 -7.96
N TRP A 101 -32.57 10.89 -7.18
CA TRP A 101 -33.43 11.46 -6.14
C TRP A 101 -32.63 12.09 -5.01
N GLY A 102 -31.58 11.40 -4.55
CA GLY A 102 -30.71 11.89 -3.50
C GLY A 102 -29.78 13.02 -3.96
N ALA A 103 -29.29 12.97 -5.19
CA ALA A 103 -28.25 13.87 -5.68
C ALA A 103 -28.80 15.18 -6.26
N ILE A 104 -29.98 15.15 -6.88
CA ILE A 104 -30.53 16.30 -7.62
C ILE A 104 -31.79 16.83 -6.95
N TYR A 105 -32.82 15.99 -6.80
CA TYR A 105 -34.13 16.45 -6.38
C TYR A 105 -34.17 16.93 -4.93
N ILE A 106 -33.59 16.17 -4.00
CA ILE A 106 -33.63 16.53 -2.57
C ILE A 106 -32.81 17.80 -2.27
N PRO A 107 -31.55 17.93 -2.73
CA PRO A 107 -30.82 19.19 -2.59
C PRO A 107 -31.52 20.37 -3.27
N GLY A 108 -32.11 20.15 -4.46
CA GLY A 108 -32.90 21.16 -5.16
C GLY A 108 -34.12 21.62 -4.36
N MET A 109 -34.87 20.70 -3.76
CA MET A 109 -35.99 21.02 -2.87
C MET A 109 -35.52 21.74 -1.60
N ALA A 110 -34.38 21.36 -1.03
CA ALA A 110 -33.82 22.04 0.14
C ALA A 110 -33.44 23.49 -0.17
N VAL A 111 -32.78 23.74 -1.32
CA VAL A 111 -32.48 25.11 -1.79
C VAL A 111 -33.77 25.88 -2.07
N GLY A 112 -34.74 25.25 -2.73
CA GLY A 112 -36.06 25.85 -2.96
C GLY A 112 -36.75 26.24 -1.65
N LEU A 113 -36.67 25.38 -0.63
CA LEU A 113 -37.20 25.67 0.69
C LEU A 113 -36.47 26.86 1.34
N ILE A 114 -35.14 26.93 1.26
CA ILE A 114 -34.35 28.07 1.75
C ILE A 114 -34.78 29.36 1.06
N CYS A 115 -34.99 29.35 -0.25
CA CYS A 115 -35.51 30.49 -1.00
C CYS A 115 -36.94 30.89 -0.57
N LEU A 116 -37.74 29.93 -0.09
CA LEU A 116 -39.10 30.17 0.41
C LEU A 116 -39.16 30.57 1.89
N MET A 117 -38.08 30.38 2.66
CA MET A 117 -38.01 30.72 4.10
C MET A 117 -38.44 32.17 4.42
N PRO A 118 -38.07 33.21 3.64
CA PRO A 118 -38.53 34.59 3.89
C PRO A 118 -40.05 34.77 3.81
N PHE A 119 -40.76 33.91 3.08
CA PHE A 119 -42.22 33.95 2.97
C PHE A 119 -42.89 33.12 4.07
N ILE A 120 -42.34 31.93 4.34
CA ILE A 120 -42.82 31.02 5.39
C ILE A 120 -42.61 31.64 6.78
N GLY A 121 -41.50 32.35 6.98
CA GLY A 121 -41.12 32.96 8.26
C GLY A 121 -41.90 34.21 8.66
N ARG A 122 -42.89 34.65 7.87
CA ARG A 122 -43.67 35.87 8.14
C ARG A 122 -44.60 35.77 9.35
N TRP A 123 -44.90 34.56 9.79
CA TRP A 123 -45.72 34.27 10.97
C TRP A 123 -44.92 33.51 12.03
N ASN A 124 -45.37 33.53 13.28
CA ASN A 124 -44.63 32.92 14.40
C ASN A 124 -44.40 31.41 14.20
N LEU A 125 -45.40 30.67 13.73
CA LEU A 125 -45.29 29.22 13.51
C LEU A 125 -44.28 28.86 12.42
N GLY A 126 -44.26 29.61 11.33
CA GLY A 126 -43.33 29.42 10.22
C GLY A 126 -41.91 29.89 10.52
N HIS A 127 -41.74 30.89 11.38
CA HIS A 127 -40.42 31.21 11.92
C HIS A 127 -39.88 30.03 12.75
N VAL A 128 -40.69 29.47 13.66
CA VAL A 128 -40.33 28.29 14.44
C VAL A 128 -40.06 27.08 13.54
N PHE A 129 -40.85 26.88 12.48
CA PHE A 129 -40.62 25.85 11.46
C PHE A 129 -39.27 26.02 10.75
N ASN A 130 -38.95 27.24 10.27
CA ASN A 130 -37.68 27.54 9.61
C ASN A 130 -36.47 27.28 10.53
N VAL A 131 -36.57 27.69 11.80
CA VAL A 131 -35.53 27.42 12.79
C VAL A 131 -35.40 25.91 13.03
N GLY A 132 -36.52 25.21 13.22
CA GLY A 132 -36.55 23.77 13.42
C GLY A 132 -35.90 23.00 12.26
N ILE A 133 -36.21 23.34 11.01
CA ILE A 133 -35.65 22.64 9.85
C ILE A 133 -34.15 22.90 9.67
N ILE A 134 -33.65 24.08 10.04
CA ILE A 134 -32.19 24.35 10.05
C ILE A 134 -31.50 23.48 11.09
N PHE A 135 -32.05 23.37 12.31
CA PHE A 135 -31.48 22.47 13.32
C PHE A 135 -31.54 21.00 12.91
N VAL A 136 -32.63 20.56 12.28
CA VAL A 136 -32.74 19.20 11.73
C VAL A 136 -31.71 18.99 10.62
N PHE A 137 -31.51 19.97 9.74
CA PHE A 137 -30.51 19.89 8.67
C PHE A 137 -29.09 19.81 9.23
N LEU A 138 -28.71 20.71 10.16
CA LEU A 138 -27.39 20.71 10.78
C LEU A 138 -27.14 19.45 11.61
N GLY A 139 -28.14 19.02 12.38
CA GLY A 139 -28.07 17.78 13.17
C GLY A 139 -27.97 16.55 12.27
N GLY A 140 -28.75 16.50 11.19
CA GLY A 140 -28.70 15.45 10.18
C GLY A 140 -27.36 15.40 9.45
N ALA A 141 -26.83 16.56 9.04
CA ALA A 141 -25.52 16.67 8.41
C ALA A 141 -24.40 16.21 9.35
N GLY A 142 -24.45 16.61 10.63
CA GLY A 142 -23.52 16.14 11.66
C GLY A 142 -23.61 14.63 11.89
N ALA A 143 -24.82 14.09 12.02
CA ALA A 143 -25.04 12.65 12.21
C ALA A 143 -24.57 11.83 11.01
N LEU A 144 -24.88 12.25 9.78
CA LEU A 144 -24.44 11.59 8.56
C LEU A 144 -22.93 11.67 8.36
N THR A 145 -22.30 12.80 8.68
CA THR A 145 -20.83 12.94 8.66
C THR A 145 -20.19 11.98 9.66
N TYR A 146 -20.75 11.88 10.87
CA TYR A 146 -20.28 10.92 11.88
C TYR A 146 -20.44 9.47 11.41
N LEU A 147 -21.58 9.12 10.80
CA LEU A 147 -21.80 7.80 10.23
C LEU A 147 -20.83 7.49 9.09
N ALA A 148 -20.54 8.45 8.22
CA ALA A 148 -19.55 8.32 7.15
C ALA A 148 -18.18 7.93 7.72
N LYS A 149 -17.68 8.73 8.68
CA LYS A 149 -16.40 8.46 9.34
C LYS A 149 -16.41 7.15 10.12
N ARG A 150 -17.52 6.81 10.79
CA ARG A 150 -17.65 5.54 11.52
C ARG A 150 -17.56 4.35 10.57
N GLU A 151 -18.18 4.44 9.40
CA GLU A 151 -18.14 3.38 8.39
C GLU A 151 -16.72 3.19 7.84
N ASP A 152 -15.99 4.28 7.63
CA ASP A 152 -14.59 4.22 7.16
C ASP A 152 -13.67 3.45 8.13
N VAL A 153 -13.96 3.50 9.44
CA VAL A 153 -13.07 2.91 10.46
C VAL A 153 -13.58 1.61 11.09
N ALA A 154 -14.88 1.34 11.00
CA ALA A 154 -15.54 0.20 11.65
C ALA A 154 -16.65 -0.44 10.78
N GLY A 155 -16.83 0.02 9.54
CA GLY A 155 -17.77 -0.58 8.59
C GLY A 155 -17.22 -1.83 7.92
N PRO A 156 -18.02 -2.54 7.10
CA PRO A 156 -17.61 -3.77 6.43
C PRO A 156 -16.42 -3.60 5.47
N ASN A 157 -16.19 -2.37 4.99
CA ASN A 157 -15.11 -2.04 4.05
C ASN A 157 -13.93 -1.30 4.72
N SER A 158 -13.92 -1.15 6.05
CA SER A 158 -12.89 -0.39 6.77
C SER A 158 -11.47 -0.92 6.52
N ALA A 159 -11.31 -2.25 6.49
CA ALA A 159 -10.02 -2.88 6.17
C ALA A 159 -9.54 -2.58 4.74
N LYS A 160 -10.45 -2.35 3.79
CA LYS A 160 -10.08 -1.97 2.42
C LYS A 160 -9.77 -0.47 2.33
N TYR A 161 -10.59 0.34 3.00
CA TYR A 161 -10.41 1.80 3.09
C TYR A 161 -9.06 2.15 3.71
N LEU A 162 -8.79 1.68 4.94
CA LEU A 162 -7.56 2.02 5.64
C LEU A 162 -6.33 1.50 4.89
N LYS A 163 -6.41 0.36 4.18
CA LYS A 163 -5.28 -0.19 3.40
C LYS A 163 -4.93 0.75 2.25
N ALA A 164 -5.95 1.30 1.59
CA ALA A 164 -5.76 2.28 0.52
C ALA A 164 -5.21 3.61 1.06
N VAL A 165 -5.62 4.06 2.25
CA VAL A 165 -5.02 5.24 2.91
C VAL A 165 -3.54 5.01 3.22
N LEU A 166 -3.17 3.86 3.78
CA LEU A 166 -1.76 3.53 4.05
C LEU A 166 -0.93 3.38 2.76
N GLY A 167 -1.50 2.76 1.73
CA GLY A 167 -0.85 2.66 0.42
C GLY A 167 -0.61 4.03 -0.20
N ASP A 168 -1.60 4.93 -0.13
CA ASP A 168 -1.49 6.31 -0.60
C ASP A 168 -0.39 7.08 0.14
N ALA A 169 -0.35 7.00 1.47
CA ALA A 169 0.71 7.61 2.28
C ALA A 169 2.10 7.08 1.90
N ARG A 170 2.27 5.76 1.83
CA ARG A 170 3.54 5.12 1.40
C ARG A 170 3.98 5.61 0.02
N ASP A 171 3.05 5.71 -0.92
CA ASP A 171 3.35 6.09 -2.29
C ASP A 171 3.63 7.59 -2.41
N ALA A 172 2.98 8.43 -1.59
CA ALA A 172 3.27 9.86 -1.44
C ALA A 172 4.69 10.11 -0.89
N ASP A 173 5.10 9.36 0.13
CA ASP A 173 6.46 9.43 0.67
C ASP A 173 7.48 8.97 -0.35
N ARG A 174 7.19 7.85 -1.03
CA ARG A 174 8.07 7.28 -2.06
C ARG A 174 8.27 8.25 -3.22
N VAL A 175 7.21 8.85 -3.75
CA VAL A 175 7.33 9.80 -4.87
C VAL A 175 8.08 11.05 -4.47
N THR A 176 7.85 11.56 -3.25
CA THR A 176 8.56 12.73 -2.73
C THR A 176 10.06 12.45 -2.64
N ALA A 177 10.41 11.26 -2.15
CA ALA A 177 11.80 10.87 -1.99
C ALA A 177 12.49 10.55 -3.34
N LEU A 178 11.77 9.98 -4.30
CA LEU A 178 12.24 9.84 -5.69
C LEU A 178 12.45 11.21 -6.35
N ALA A 179 11.52 12.14 -6.19
CA ALA A 179 11.61 13.49 -6.73
C ALA A 179 12.81 14.25 -6.15
N LYS A 180 13.08 14.11 -4.84
CA LYS A 180 14.28 14.68 -4.20
C LYS A 180 15.58 14.08 -4.74
N GLY A 181 15.62 12.76 -4.96
CA GLY A 181 16.82 12.05 -5.36
C GLY A 181 17.15 12.11 -6.85
N ARG A 182 16.12 12.15 -7.72
CA ARG A 182 16.26 12.04 -9.19
C ARG A 182 15.72 13.25 -9.95
N GLY A 183 14.99 14.16 -9.29
CA GLY A 183 14.19 15.18 -9.95
C GLY A 183 12.90 14.62 -10.54
N ILE A 184 12.10 15.50 -11.15
CA ILE A 184 10.86 15.14 -11.85
C ILE A 184 11.07 15.46 -13.33
N GLU A 185 11.14 14.42 -14.18
CA GLU A 185 11.35 14.61 -15.62
C GLU A 185 10.06 15.00 -16.35
N SER A 186 8.95 14.32 -16.06
CA SER A 186 7.65 14.59 -16.69
C SER A 186 6.54 14.82 -15.67
N THR A 187 6.21 13.80 -14.88
CA THR A 187 5.16 13.89 -13.86
C THR A 187 5.58 13.15 -12.60
N ALA A 188 4.99 13.51 -11.45
CA ALA A 188 5.18 12.74 -10.22
C ALA A 188 4.67 11.28 -10.37
N LEU A 189 3.62 11.06 -11.17
CA LEU A 189 3.09 9.72 -11.43
C LEU A 189 4.08 8.84 -12.20
N SER A 190 4.82 9.39 -13.18
CA SER A 190 5.80 8.61 -13.93
C SER A 190 6.92 8.08 -13.03
N LEU A 191 7.34 8.85 -12.01
CA LEU A 191 8.32 8.39 -11.04
C LEU A 191 7.86 7.12 -10.31
N LEU A 192 6.57 7.01 -9.97
CA LEU A 192 6.02 5.79 -9.36
C LEU A 192 5.85 4.66 -10.36
N LYS A 193 5.42 4.95 -11.60
CA LYS A 193 5.26 3.92 -12.65
C LYS A 193 6.60 3.31 -13.09
N ASP A 194 7.68 4.07 -13.00
CA ASP A 194 9.03 3.63 -13.37
C ASP A 194 9.85 3.14 -12.18
N ASP A 195 9.32 3.20 -10.95
CA ASP A 195 9.99 2.74 -9.75
C ASP A 195 9.71 1.24 -9.50
N PRO A 196 10.74 0.36 -9.57
CA PRO A 196 10.53 -1.06 -9.31
C PRO A 196 9.99 -1.32 -7.90
N LYS A 197 10.36 -0.50 -6.90
CA LYS A 197 9.93 -0.72 -5.51
C LYS A 197 8.42 -0.68 -5.35
N THR A 198 7.75 0.19 -6.10
CA THR A 198 6.29 0.38 -6.05
C THR A 198 5.60 -0.38 -7.18
N GLN A 199 5.93 -0.09 -8.43
CA GLN A 199 5.25 -0.70 -9.57
C GLN A 199 5.54 -2.20 -9.71
N GLY A 200 6.78 -2.65 -9.42
CA GLY A 200 7.12 -4.07 -9.43
C GLY A 200 6.33 -4.88 -8.40
N ALA A 201 6.12 -4.33 -7.20
CA ALA A 201 5.28 -4.93 -6.17
C ALA A 201 3.81 -5.01 -6.58
N ARG A 202 3.27 -3.96 -7.24
CA ARG A 202 1.88 -3.96 -7.76
C ARG A 202 1.69 -5.01 -8.84
N LEU A 203 2.62 -5.07 -9.80
CA LEU A 203 2.59 -6.06 -10.88
C LEU A 203 2.68 -7.48 -10.34
N PHE A 204 3.57 -7.73 -9.37
CA PHE A 204 3.64 -9.02 -8.68
C PHE A 204 2.32 -9.38 -7.98
N ALA A 205 1.72 -8.44 -7.26
CA ALA A 205 0.44 -8.68 -6.58
C ALA A 205 -0.70 -8.99 -7.55
N GLN A 206 -0.71 -8.36 -8.72
CA GLN A 206 -1.73 -8.54 -9.75
C GLN A 206 -1.58 -9.85 -10.53
N HIS A 207 -0.33 -10.25 -10.82
CA HIS A 207 -0.07 -11.32 -11.79
C HIS A 207 0.61 -12.57 -11.21
N CYS A 208 1.30 -12.46 -10.08
CA CYS A 208 2.12 -13.54 -9.52
C CYS A 208 1.59 -14.03 -8.16
N ALA A 209 0.96 -13.15 -7.37
CA ALA A 209 0.50 -13.46 -6.02
C ALA A 209 -0.71 -14.41 -5.96
N SER A 210 -1.26 -14.86 -7.09
CA SER A 210 -2.19 -15.98 -7.10
C SER A 210 -1.51 -17.28 -6.65
N CYS A 211 -0.26 -17.51 -7.08
CA CYS A 211 0.48 -18.74 -6.78
C CYS A 211 1.65 -18.47 -5.81
N HIS A 212 2.41 -17.40 -6.03
CA HIS A 212 3.56 -17.04 -5.22
C HIS A 212 3.17 -16.21 -3.98
N ARG A 213 4.08 -16.18 -3.01
CA ARG A 213 4.06 -15.22 -1.90
C ARG A 213 5.33 -14.39 -1.92
N TYR A 214 5.32 -13.30 -1.18
CA TYR A 214 6.49 -12.55 -0.81
C TYR A 214 6.40 -12.31 0.69
N ASP A 215 7.23 -12.98 1.48
CA ASP A 215 7.27 -12.94 2.94
C ASP A 215 5.89 -13.24 3.59
N GLY A 216 5.20 -14.24 3.04
CA GLY A 216 3.88 -14.69 3.47
C GLY A 216 2.70 -13.83 2.97
N HIS A 217 2.95 -12.79 2.19
CA HIS A 217 1.92 -11.87 1.68
C HIS A 217 1.98 -11.69 0.14
N ASP A 218 1.16 -10.77 -0.39
CA ASP A 218 0.95 -10.52 -1.82
C ASP A 218 1.99 -9.56 -2.45
N GLY A 219 3.08 -9.23 -1.74
CA GLY A 219 4.03 -8.19 -2.15
C GLY A 219 3.65 -6.74 -1.84
N LEU A 220 2.39 -6.42 -1.53
CA LEU A 220 1.91 -5.05 -1.23
C LEU A 220 1.77 -4.76 0.26
N ALA A 221 2.52 -5.49 1.08
CA ALA A 221 2.76 -5.16 2.47
C ALA A 221 3.14 -3.68 2.65
N VAL A 222 2.52 -3.03 3.63
CA VAL A 222 3.03 -1.78 4.18
C VAL A 222 3.68 -2.12 5.52
N GLU A 223 4.99 -1.88 5.63
CA GLU A 223 5.69 -1.94 6.92
C GLU A 223 5.12 -0.85 7.82
N LEU A 224 4.42 -1.25 8.89
CA LEU A 224 3.74 -0.34 9.82
C LEU A 224 4.68 0.27 10.85
N ALA A 225 5.86 -0.31 11.04
CA ALA A 225 6.87 0.25 11.93
C ALA A 225 8.27 -0.30 11.62
N LYS A 226 9.20 0.60 11.30
CA LYS A 226 10.45 0.60 12.06
C LYS A 226 10.18 1.36 13.36
N ALA A 227 10.28 0.66 14.49
CA ALA A 227 10.41 1.20 15.86
C ALA A 227 9.22 1.93 16.51
N VAL A 228 8.15 1.21 16.85
CA VAL A 228 7.11 1.68 17.80
C VAL A 228 6.73 0.56 18.78
N PRO A 229 6.63 0.81 20.11
CA PRO A 229 6.19 -0.20 21.07
C PRO A 229 4.70 -0.57 20.91
N LEU A 230 4.34 -1.78 21.35
CA LEU A 230 3.02 -2.40 21.10
C LEU A 230 1.83 -1.53 21.56
N ASP A 231 1.99 -0.79 22.65
CA ASP A 231 0.95 0.08 23.20
C ASP A 231 0.63 1.27 22.30
N GLU A 232 1.61 1.78 21.55
CA GLU A 232 1.39 2.85 20.59
C GLU A 232 0.76 2.32 19.30
N LEU A 233 1.10 1.11 18.86
CA LEU A 233 0.36 0.44 17.78
C LEU A 233 -1.10 0.16 18.19
N GLU A 234 -1.35 -0.26 19.43
CA GLU A 234 -2.70 -0.48 19.98
C GLU A 234 -3.50 0.84 19.95
N LYS A 235 -2.91 1.97 20.34
CA LYS A 235 -3.54 3.30 20.25
C LYS A 235 -3.95 3.69 18.82
N ARG A 236 -3.18 3.30 17.80
CA ARG A 236 -3.54 3.56 16.38
C ARG A 236 -4.77 2.76 15.91
N THR A 237 -5.19 1.76 16.70
CA THR A 237 -6.41 0.99 16.42
C THR A 237 -7.66 1.56 17.10
N GLU A 238 -7.51 2.51 18.02
CA GLU A 238 -8.63 3.14 18.70
C GLU A 238 -9.44 4.03 17.76
N MET A 239 -10.75 4.11 18.00
CA MET A 239 -11.69 4.90 17.20
C MET A 239 -11.23 6.36 17.06
N THR A 240 -10.71 6.97 18.12
CA THR A 240 -10.20 8.35 18.09
C THR A 240 -9.05 8.51 17.11
N SER A 241 -8.04 7.65 17.18
CA SER A 241 -6.90 7.66 16.25
C SER A 241 -7.35 7.44 14.81
N ARG A 242 -8.25 6.47 14.56
CA ARG A 242 -8.77 6.22 13.21
C ARG A 242 -9.61 7.35 12.63
N PHE A 243 -10.23 8.17 13.49
CA PHE A 243 -11.05 9.29 13.07
C PHE A 243 -10.26 10.56 12.69
N PHE A 244 -9.05 10.69 13.22
CA PHE A 244 -8.24 11.91 13.15
C PHE A 244 -6.83 11.73 12.58
N SER A 245 -6.36 10.49 12.33
CA SER A 245 -5.03 10.20 11.79
C SER A 245 -5.09 9.35 10.50
N GLY A 246 -4.20 9.65 9.55
CA GLY A 246 -3.97 8.83 8.36
C GLY A 246 -3.15 7.54 8.63
N ASP A 247 -2.50 7.45 9.79
CA ASP A 247 -1.63 6.31 10.19
C ASP A 247 -2.42 5.20 10.90
N ALA A 248 -3.73 5.22 10.73
CA ALA A 248 -4.68 4.35 11.37
C ALA A 248 -4.49 2.88 10.94
N VAL A 249 -4.44 1.96 11.92
CA VAL A 249 -4.25 0.53 11.68
C VAL A 249 -5.54 -0.25 11.93
N HIS A 250 -5.89 -1.15 11.00
CA HIS A 250 -7.01 -2.08 11.17
C HIS A 250 -6.58 -3.34 11.94
N PRO A 251 -7.37 -3.87 12.89
CA PRO A 251 -6.95 -5.01 13.73
C PRO A 251 -6.77 -6.28 12.90
N ASP A 252 -7.62 -6.48 11.88
CA ASP A 252 -7.58 -7.63 10.96
C ASP A 252 -6.26 -7.80 10.18
N TRP A 253 -5.40 -6.78 10.16
CA TRP A 253 -4.08 -6.85 9.51
C TRP A 253 -2.99 -7.33 10.47
N LEU A 254 -3.17 -7.14 11.78
CA LEU A 254 -2.14 -7.40 12.79
C LEU A 254 -2.07 -8.87 13.22
N ALA A 255 -3.11 -9.66 12.96
CA ALA A 255 -3.06 -11.10 13.13
C ALA A 255 -4.11 -11.80 12.27
N ARG A 256 -3.63 -12.65 11.35
CA ARG A 256 -4.42 -13.82 10.95
C ARG A 256 -3.61 -15.10 10.98
N GLN A 257 -3.23 -15.50 12.19
CA GLN A 257 -2.90 -16.88 12.51
C GLN A 257 -3.44 -17.31 13.89
N SER A 258 -4.75 -17.18 14.16
CA SER A 258 -5.51 -18.05 15.10
C SER A 258 -6.98 -17.63 15.15
N SER A 259 -7.89 -18.59 15.30
CA SER A 259 -9.35 -18.43 15.40
C SER A 259 -9.85 -18.15 16.82
N THR A 260 -9.06 -17.49 17.68
CA THR A 260 -9.43 -17.20 19.08
C THR A 260 -8.98 -15.81 19.53
N ASN A 261 -9.81 -15.20 20.39
CA ASN A 261 -9.73 -13.85 20.99
C ASN A 261 -8.57 -12.97 20.49
N GLU A 262 -8.89 -12.10 19.52
CA GLU A 262 -7.98 -11.51 18.53
C GLU A 262 -6.78 -10.77 19.15
N TRP A 263 -6.96 -10.01 20.23
CA TRP A 263 -5.87 -9.27 20.86
C TRP A 263 -5.02 -10.07 21.83
N GLN A 264 -5.55 -11.12 22.47
CA GLN A 264 -4.73 -11.96 23.36
C GLN A 264 -3.71 -12.77 22.56
N THR A 265 -4.07 -13.19 21.34
CA THR A 265 -3.17 -13.89 20.39
C THR A 265 -2.11 -12.94 19.82
N VAL A 266 -2.49 -11.73 19.38
CA VAL A 266 -1.54 -10.69 18.95
C VAL A 266 -0.56 -10.37 20.09
N ARG A 267 -1.09 -10.14 21.29
CA ARG A 267 -0.31 -9.78 22.46
C ARG A 267 0.61 -10.91 22.91
N SER A 268 0.20 -12.18 22.85
CA SER A 268 1.07 -13.31 23.19
C SER A 268 2.20 -13.54 22.17
N LEU A 269 1.93 -13.40 20.88
CA LEU A 269 2.95 -13.50 19.81
C LEU A 269 3.97 -12.35 19.88
N LEU A 270 3.51 -11.13 20.17
CA LEU A 270 4.37 -9.96 20.27
C LEU A 270 5.10 -9.90 21.63
N GLN A 271 4.49 -10.34 22.73
CA GLN A 271 5.16 -10.46 24.03
C GLN A 271 6.24 -11.57 24.04
N ALA A 272 6.09 -12.63 23.25
CA ALA A 272 7.11 -13.67 23.10
C ALA A 272 8.41 -13.15 22.45
N LYS A 273 8.35 -12.06 21.67
CA LYS A 273 9.52 -11.35 21.11
C LYS A 273 9.92 -10.14 21.97
N ALA A 274 10.11 -10.37 23.27
CA ALA A 274 10.36 -9.31 24.24
C ALA A 274 11.61 -8.46 23.92
N LYS A 275 11.37 -7.15 23.75
CA LYS A 275 12.31 -6.01 23.60
C LYS A 275 13.04 -5.90 22.24
N GLY A 276 12.34 -5.32 21.26
CA GLY A 276 12.91 -4.82 20.01
C GLY A 276 11.82 -4.16 19.14
N PRO A 277 12.19 -3.42 18.06
CA PRO A 277 11.22 -2.98 17.06
C PRO A 277 10.49 -4.20 16.47
N PHE A 278 9.16 -4.13 16.37
CA PHE A 278 8.37 -5.16 15.70
C PHE A 278 8.28 -4.83 14.21
N ASP A 279 8.70 -5.76 13.34
CA ASP A 279 8.40 -5.70 11.91
C ASP A 279 6.94 -6.14 11.72
N VAL A 280 6.03 -5.19 11.86
CA VAL A 280 4.60 -5.41 11.65
C VAL A 280 4.25 -4.96 10.24
N ILE A 281 3.54 -5.81 9.50
CA ILE A 281 3.14 -5.55 8.13
C ILE A 281 1.62 -5.49 8.04
N ALA A 282 1.08 -4.45 7.39
CA ALA A 282 -0.30 -4.46 6.92
C ALA A 282 -0.38 -5.20 5.58
N SER A 283 -0.95 -6.40 5.57
CA SER A 283 -1.17 -7.18 4.34
C SER A 283 -2.49 -7.94 4.31
N SER A 284 -2.89 -8.36 3.10
CA SER A 284 -4.01 -9.28 2.89
C SER A 284 -3.62 -10.66 3.42
N LYS A 285 -4.45 -11.30 4.27
CA LYS A 285 -4.28 -12.74 4.53
C LYS A 285 -4.65 -13.51 3.26
N PRO A 286 -3.75 -14.32 2.68
CA PRO A 286 -4.14 -15.23 1.62
C PRO A 286 -5.15 -16.25 2.15
N LYS A 287 -6.22 -16.50 1.39
CA LYS A 287 -7.24 -17.50 1.78
C LYS A 287 -6.72 -18.92 1.59
N ASP A 288 -5.88 -19.12 0.58
CA ASP A 288 -5.39 -20.42 0.15
C ASP A 288 -3.89 -20.56 0.46
N ALA A 289 -3.47 -21.81 0.69
CA ALA A 289 -2.06 -22.15 0.86
C ALA A 289 -1.27 -21.76 -0.40
N PRO A 290 0.00 -21.35 -0.26
CA PRO A 290 0.83 -21.07 -1.44
C PRO A 290 0.96 -22.33 -2.30
N GLU A 291 0.72 -22.18 -3.59
CA GLU A 291 0.86 -23.24 -4.60
C GLU A 291 2.22 -23.16 -5.31
N ALA A 292 3.02 -22.14 -5.01
CA ALA A 292 4.36 -21.92 -5.53
C ALA A 292 5.27 -21.27 -4.45
N PRO A 293 6.60 -21.26 -4.62
CA PRO A 293 7.53 -20.73 -3.63
C PRO A 293 7.25 -19.28 -3.24
N ASP A 294 7.55 -18.94 -1.98
CA ASP A 294 7.61 -17.57 -1.50
C ASP A 294 8.91 -16.92 -1.98
N LEU A 295 8.86 -15.89 -2.82
CA LEU A 295 10.04 -15.36 -3.49
C LEU A 295 10.83 -14.35 -2.66
N LYS A 296 10.53 -14.16 -1.37
CA LYS A 296 11.30 -13.26 -0.51
C LYS A 296 12.74 -13.74 -0.37
N GLY A 297 13.65 -12.92 -0.86
CA GLY A 297 15.09 -13.22 -0.83
C GLY A 297 15.51 -14.25 -1.87
N PHE A 298 14.73 -14.43 -2.95
CA PHE A 298 15.10 -15.29 -4.07
C PHE A 298 16.56 -15.07 -4.51
N ALA A 299 17.27 -16.17 -4.74
CA ALA A 299 18.69 -16.24 -5.12
C ALA A 299 19.71 -15.68 -4.11
N THR A 300 19.29 -15.31 -2.90
CA THR A 300 20.22 -15.02 -1.80
C THR A 300 20.93 -16.29 -1.32
N ARG A 301 22.05 -16.15 -0.58
CA ARG A 301 22.74 -17.32 0.01
C ARG A 301 21.81 -18.13 0.91
N GLN A 302 20.98 -17.47 1.71
CA GLN A 302 20.02 -18.18 2.57
C GLN A 302 18.96 -18.92 1.75
N TRP A 303 18.46 -18.32 0.67
CA TRP A 303 17.51 -18.96 -0.22
C TRP A 303 18.05 -20.25 -0.82
N ILE A 304 19.27 -20.19 -1.36
CA ILE A 304 19.88 -21.34 -2.03
C ILE A 304 20.26 -22.41 -0.99
N ARG A 305 20.73 -22.01 0.20
CA ARG A 305 21.00 -22.95 1.29
C ARG A 305 19.77 -23.74 1.69
N ASP A 306 18.65 -23.05 1.87
CA ASP A 306 17.38 -23.71 2.19
C ASP A 306 16.84 -24.53 1.00
N LEU A 307 17.08 -24.09 -0.23
CA LEU A 307 16.71 -24.85 -1.42
C LEU A 307 17.46 -26.20 -1.49
N LEU A 308 18.70 -26.25 -1.01
CA LEU A 308 19.52 -27.46 -0.96
C LEU A 308 19.32 -28.28 0.32
N ASP A 309 18.43 -27.84 1.23
CA ASP A 309 18.01 -28.62 2.39
C ASP A 309 16.76 -29.47 2.02
N PRO A 310 16.81 -30.81 2.16
CA PRO A 310 15.72 -31.68 1.75
C PRO A 310 14.38 -31.39 2.45
N ASP A 311 14.40 -31.02 3.74
CA ASP A 311 13.19 -30.78 4.53
C ASP A 311 12.61 -29.40 4.24
N LYS A 312 13.46 -28.41 3.96
CA LYS A 312 13.03 -27.07 3.54
C LYS A 312 12.50 -27.07 2.11
N TYR A 313 13.13 -27.80 1.20
CA TYR A 313 12.74 -27.86 -0.22
C TYR A 313 11.26 -28.24 -0.41
N ILE A 314 10.77 -29.24 0.34
CA ILE A 314 9.37 -29.71 0.28
C ILE A 314 8.42 -28.92 1.18
N SER A 315 8.88 -27.85 1.82
CA SER A 315 8.03 -27.01 2.66
C SER A 315 7.19 -26.05 1.81
N ALA A 316 6.11 -25.52 2.39
CA ALA A 316 5.23 -24.55 1.73
C ALA A 316 5.93 -23.23 1.34
N ARG A 317 7.09 -22.90 1.94
CA ARG A 317 7.88 -21.73 1.57
C ARG A 317 8.62 -21.93 0.24
N TYR A 318 8.98 -23.16 -0.08
CA TYR A 318 9.75 -23.52 -1.26
C TYR A 318 8.86 -24.33 -2.22
N PHE A 319 9.30 -25.50 -2.66
CA PHE A 319 8.65 -26.27 -3.72
C PHE A 319 7.57 -27.23 -3.23
N GLY A 320 7.22 -27.23 -1.94
CA GLY A 320 6.23 -28.14 -1.35
C GLY A 320 4.82 -28.04 -1.92
N GLY A 321 4.45 -26.89 -2.50
CA GLY A 321 3.16 -26.70 -3.20
C GLY A 321 3.18 -27.12 -4.67
N THR A 322 4.34 -27.49 -5.22
CA THR A 322 4.55 -27.68 -6.67
C THR A 322 4.75 -29.14 -7.03
N ALA A 323 4.66 -29.46 -8.33
CA ALA A 323 5.05 -30.77 -8.87
C ALA A 323 6.53 -31.12 -8.57
N HIS A 324 7.40 -30.12 -8.39
CA HIS A 324 8.83 -30.32 -8.15
C HIS A 324 9.15 -30.96 -6.80
N LYS A 325 8.22 -30.98 -5.83
CA LYS A 325 8.39 -31.71 -4.56
C LYS A 325 8.62 -33.21 -4.77
N ASP A 326 8.10 -33.74 -5.88
CA ASP A 326 8.22 -35.13 -6.29
C ASP A 326 9.15 -35.30 -7.51
N GLY A 327 9.88 -34.24 -7.89
CA GLY A 327 10.81 -34.24 -9.02
C GLY A 327 12.16 -34.90 -8.70
N ASP A 328 12.98 -35.04 -9.73
CA ASP A 328 14.28 -35.70 -9.64
C ASP A 328 15.29 -34.96 -8.77
N MET A 329 15.27 -33.63 -8.77
CA MET A 329 16.06 -32.81 -7.84
C MET A 329 15.82 -33.24 -6.38
N TYR A 330 14.56 -33.43 -5.98
CA TYR A 330 14.28 -33.91 -4.62
C TYR A 330 14.60 -35.40 -4.46
N LYS A 331 14.06 -36.27 -5.31
CA LYS A 331 14.11 -37.73 -5.13
C LYS A 331 15.51 -38.32 -5.31
N LYS A 332 16.27 -37.84 -6.30
CA LYS A 332 17.57 -38.40 -6.70
C LYS A 332 18.74 -37.67 -6.05
N PHE A 333 18.66 -36.35 -5.89
CA PHE A 333 19.74 -35.55 -5.31
C PHE A 333 19.52 -35.28 -3.81
N LEU A 334 18.53 -34.47 -3.43
CA LEU A 334 18.35 -34.03 -2.04
C LEU A 334 18.09 -35.20 -1.07
N ASN A 335 17.04 -35.98 -1.32
CA ASN A 335 16.60 -37.03 -0.39
C ASN A 335 17.54 -38.25 -0.36
N ARG A 336 18.26 -38.51 -1.45
CA ARG A 336 19.08 -39.72 -1.60
C ARG A 336 20.58 -39.48 -1.38
N LYS A 337 21.12 -38.36 -1.87
CA LYS A 337 22.54 -37.98 -1.73
C LYS A 337 22.71 -37.02 -0.53
N VAL A 338 22.11 -35.83 -0.55
CA VAL A 338 22.38 -34.77 0.45
C VAL A 338 22.09 -35.19 1.89
N ARG A 339 21.05 -36.00 2.14
CA ARG A 339 20.78 -36.54 3.49
C ARG A 339 21.90 -37.40 4.09
N LYS A 340 22.82 -37.88 3.26
CA LYS A 340 23.93 -38.78 3.63
C LYS A 340 25.29 -38.10 3.54
N TYR A 341 25.32 -36.82 3.16
CA TYR A 341 26.55 -36.04 3.07
C TYR A 341 27.22 -35.98 4.43
N ASP A 342 28.55 -36.10 4.39
CA ASP A 342 29.37 -35.88 5.57
C ASP A 342 29.72 -34.40 5.74
N THR A 343 30.63 -34.11 6.67
CA THR A 343 31.02 -32.71 6.94
C THR A 343 31.77 -32.07 5.77
N GLU A 344 32.58 -32.84 5.03
CA GLU A 344 33.34 -32.31 3.89
C GLU A 344 32.41 -32.02 2.72
N ASP A 345 31.47 -32.94 2.45
CA ASP A 345 30.41 -32.75 1.45
C ASP A 345 29.57 -31.50 1.73
N HIS A 346 29.20 -31.27 2.99
CA HIS A 346 28.43 -30.07 3.38
C HIS A 346 29.24 -28.78 3.25
N ILE A 347 30.56 -28.82 3.42
CA ILE A 347 31.43 -27.66 3.17
C ILE A 347 31.48 -27.34 1.67
N MET A 348 31.56 -28.37 0.81
CA MET A 348 31.50 -28.19 -0.64
C MET A 348 30.14 -27.63 -1.08
N LEU A 349 29.05 -28.16 -0.52
CA LEU A 349 27.70 -27.67 -0.78
C LEU A 349 27.52 -26.20 -0.39
N GLU A 350 28.06 -25.79 0.76
CA GLU A 350 28.02 -24.38 1.19
C GLU A 350 28.84 -23.47 0.27
N ALA A 351 29.98 -23.93 -0.26
CA ALA A 351 30.72 -23.19 -1.28
C ALA A 351 29.91 -23.03 -2.58
N ILE A 352 29.16 -24.07 -2.99
CA ILE A 352 28.22 -24.01 -4.13
C ILE A 352 27.10 -23.00 -3.86
N VAL A 353 26.53 -22.98 -2.65
CA VAL A 353 25.51 -21.97 -2.24
C VAL A 353 26.04 -20.55 -2.48
N VAL A 354 27.26 -20.28 -2.04
CA VAL A 354 27.90 -18.97 -2.21
C VAL A 354 28.15 -18.66 -3.69
N ALA A 355 28.64 -19.63 -4.46
CA ALA A 355 28.90 -19.48 -5.88
C ALA A 355 27.63 -19.22 -6.71
N LEU A 356 26.57 -19.99 -6.46
CA LEU A 356 25.30 -19.86 -7.17
C LEU A 356 24.57 -18.57 -6.78
N SER A 357 24.67 -18.12 -5.51
CA SER A 357 24.13 -16.81 -5.12
C SER A 357 24.86 -15.66 -5.80
N ALA A 358 26.18 -15.77 -5.98
CA ALA A 358 26.97 -14.76 -6.67
C ALA A 358 26.60 -14.61 -8.16
N GLN A 359 26.06 -15.65 -8.80
CA GLN A 359 25.52 -15.57 -10.17
C GLN A 359 24.41 -14.52 -10.29
N ALA A 360 23.64 -14.32 -9.20
CA ALA A 360 22.56 -13.35 -9.18
C ALA A 360 23.07 -11.90 -9.17
N LYS A 361 24.30 -11.63 -8.72
CA LYS A 361 24.83 -10.25 -8.61
C LYS A 361 23.85 -9.32 -7.86
N LEU A 362 23.36 -9.78 -6.70
CA LEU A 362 22.40 -9.01 -5.90
C LEU A 362 23.09 -7.79 -5.27
N PRO A 363 22.55 -6.56 -5.38
CA PRO A 363 23.15 -5.37 -4.78
C PRO A 363 23.29 -5.47 -3.26
N GLY A 364 22.40 -6.21 -2.61
CA GLY A 364 22.44 -6.43 -1.15
C GLY A 364 23.59 -7.32 -0.68
N GLN A 365 24.23 -8.08 -1.58
CA GLN A 365 25.29 -9.04 -1.25
C GLN A 365 26.62 -8.74 -1.96
N ALA A 366 26.70 -7.67 -2.77
CA ALA A 366 27.87 -7.37 -3.57
C ALA A 366 29.17 -7.27 -2.76
N ALA A 367 29.11 -6.77 -1.53
CA ALA A 367 30.26 -6.70 -0.63
C ALA A 367 30.70 -8.10 -0.14
N ASP A 368 29.76 -8.96 0.24
CA ASP A 368 30.02 -10.33 0.67
C ASP A 368 30.57 -11.17 -0.49
N ASP A 369 30.06 -10.96 -1.71
CA ASP A 369 30.53 -11.66 -2.90
C ASP A 369 31.96 -11.21 -3.27
N GLN A 370 32.30 -9.94 -3.01
CA GLN A 370 33.67 -9.46 -3.18
C GLN A 370 34.63 -10.08 -2.14
N SER A 371 34.22 -10.19 -0.87
CA SER A 371 35.06 -10.82 0.15
C SER A 371 35.25 -12.33 -0.08
N ASP A 372 34.23 -12.99 -0.62
CA ASP A 372 34.22 -14.45 -0.80
C ASP A 372 34.62 -14.90 -2.21
N ALA A 373 35.28 -14.05 -3.00
CA ALA A 373 35.69 -14.35 -4.38
C ALA A 373 36.52 -15.66 -4.52
N VAL A 374 37.28 -16.04 -3.50
CA VAL A 374 38.00 -17.33 -3.48
C VAL A 374 37.03 -18.49 -3.27
N LEU A 375 36.09 -18.36 -2.35
CA LEU A 375 35.08 -19.38 -2.06
C LEU A 375 34.12 -19.57 -3.24
N ILE A 376 33.74 -18.49 -3.93
CA ILE A 376 32.94 -18.53 -5.16
C ILE A 376 33.63 -19.39 -6.22
N ARG A 377 34.93 -19.17 -6.47
CA ARG A 377 35.68 -19.98 -7.46
C ARG A 377 35.75 -21.45 -7.08
N LYS A 378 35.93 -21.76 -5.79
CA LYS A 378 35.87 -23.14 -5.30
C LYS A 378 34.48 -23.76 -5.48
N GLY A 379 33.43 -23.00 -5.16
CA GLY A 379 32.05 -23.45 -5.34
C GLY A 379 31.70 -23.75 -6.79
N ILE A 380 32.20 -22.95 -7.75
CA ILE A 380 32.05 -23.25 -9.19
C ILE A 380 32.76 -24.58 -9.54
N ALA A 381 33.99 -24.79 -9.07
CA ALA A 381 34.70 -26.05 -9.31
C ALA A 381 33.95 -27.25 -8.69
N TYR A 382 33.44 -27.13 -7.46
CA TYR A 382 32.66 -28.20 -6.82
C TYR A 382 31.33 -28.49 -7.53
N LEU A 383 30.74 -27.48 -8.18
CA LEU A 383 29.51 -27.61 -8.96
C LEU A 383 29.77 -28.44 -10.24
N GLU A 384 30.94 -28.26 -10.85
CA GLU A 384 31.37 -28.94 -12.08
C GLU A 384 31.91 -30.36 -11.81
N ASP A 385 32.78 -30.53 -10.81
CA ASP A 385 33.62 -31.73 -10.71
C ASP A 385 33.25 -32.69 -9.55
N ASP A 386 32.69 -32.20 -8.44
CA ASP A 386 32.61 -32.98 -7.19
C ASP A 386 31.17 -33.37 -6.79
N ILE A 387 30.25 -32.40 -6.70
CA ILE A 387 28.87 -32.64 -6.23
C ILE A 387 27.96 -33.16 -7.36
N GLY A 388 28.40 -33.02 -8.62
CA GLY A 388 27.69 -33.51 -9.81
C GLY A 388 26.39 -32.74 -10.06
N CYS A 389 26.37 -31.43 -9.79
CA CYS A 389 25.21 -30.60 -10.11
C CYS A 389 25.00 -30.48 -11.62
N ILE A 390 26.09 -30.47 -12.38
CA ILE A 390 26.05 -30.42 -13.86
C ILE A 390 25.60 -31.73 -14.51
N ASP A 391 25.46 -32.83 -13.75
CA ASP A 391 24.86 -34.07 -14.24
C ASP A 391 23.40 -33.86 -14.69
N CYS A 392 22.75 -32.81 -14.18
CA CYS A 392 21.34 -32.50 -14.47
C CYS A 392 21.10 -31.05 -14.86
N HIS A 393 22.08 -30.15 -14.69
CA HIS A 393 21.91 -28.71 -14.92
C HIS A 393 22.98 -28.18 -15.89
N ALA A 394 22.58 -27.35 -16.84
CA ALA A 394 23.53 -26.56 -17.61
C ALA A 394 24.22 -25.49 -16.73
N PHE A 395 25.50 -25.25 -16.95
CA PHE A 395 26.26 -24.16 -16.32
C PHE A 395 27.41 -23.70 -17.24
N GLY A 396 27.45 -22.41 -17.55
CA GLY A 396 28.39 -21.83 -18.50
C GLY A 396 27.94 -21.99 -19.94
N GLU A 397 28.13 -23.19 -20.52
CA GLU A 397 27.66 -23.51 -21.87
C GLU A 397 26.23 -24.07 -21.80
N PRO A 398 25.32 -23.65 -22.71
CA PRO A 398 23.98 -24.21 -22.77
C PRO A 398 24.01 -25.70 -23.09
N ASP A 399 23.23 -26.48 -22.34
CA ASP A 399 23.01 -27.91 -22.60
C ASP A 399 21.50 -28.15 -22.80
N PRO A 400 21.05 -28.43 -24.04
CA PRO A 400 19.64 -28.68 -24.33
C PRO A 400 19.15 -30.04 -23.81
N ASP A 401 20.06 -30.94 -23.45
CA ASP A 401 19.74 -32.27 -22.93
C ASP A 401 19.69 -32.28 -21.38
N ALA A 402 19.92 -31.13 -20.73
CA ALA A 402 19.85 -31.00 -19.28
C ALA A 402 18.40 -31.15 -18.77
N ASP A 403 18.19 -32.03 -17.79
CA ASP A 403 16.88 -32.29 -17.16
C ASP A 403 16.37 -31.11 -16.29
N GLY A 404 17.28 -30.24 -15.85
CA GLY A 404 17.04 -29.11 -14.95
C GLY A 404 17.37 -27.75 -15.57
N PRO A 405 16.93 -26.65 -14.95
CA PRO A 405 17.14 -25.30 -15.46
C PRO A 405 18.61 -24.94 -15.54
N ASP A 406 18.97 -24.15 -16.55
CA ASP A 406 20.28 -23.53 -16.71
C ASP A 406 20.59 -22.62 -15.50
N LEU A 407 21.69 -22.94 -14.83
CA LEU A 407 22.15 -22.25 -13.63
C LEU A 407 23.07 -21.07 -13.96
N THR A 408 23.41 -20.88 -15.23
CA THR A 408 24.22 -19.75 -15.70
C THR A 408 23.51 -18.44 -15.43
N GLY A 409 24.12 -17.58 -14.60
CA GLY A 409 23.48 -16.34 -14.19
C GLY A 409 22.21 -16.54 -13.36
N TYR A 410 22.05 -17.68 -12.67
CA TYR A 410 20.89 -17.96 -11.82
C TYR A 410 20.53 -16.78 -10.91
N GLY A 411 19.28 -16.35 -10.97
CA GLY A 411 18.78 -15.22 -10.17
C GLY A 411 19.24 -13.84 -10.63
N SER A 412 20.04 -13.73 -11.69
CA SER A 412 20.38 -12.45 -12.31
C SER A 412 19.14 -11.78 -12.89
N ARG A 413 19.23 -10.48 -13.18
CA ARG A 413 18.12 -9.74 -13.79
C ARG A 413 17.67 -10.38 -15.11
N GLU A 414 18.62 -10.73 -15.96
CA GLU A 414 18.37 -11.37 -17.26
C GLU A 414 17.71 -12.74 -17.07
N TRP A 415 18.24 -13.57 -16.17
CA TRP A 415 17.67 -14.88 -15.86
C TRP A 415 16.21 -14.79 -15.40
N ILE A 416 15.89 -13.87 -14.48
CA ILE A 416 14.50 -13.69 -14.00
C ILE A 416 13.60 -13.17 -15.13
N VAL A 417 14.08 -12.21 -15.92
CA VAL A 417 13.31 -11.66 -17.04
C VAL A 417 13.00 -12.75 -18.07
N ASP A 418 14.00 -13.55 -18.45
CA ASP A 418 13.84 -14.63 -19.43
C ASP A 418 12.91 -15.72 -18.88
N PHE A 419 13.04 -16.08 -17.60
CA PHE A 419 12.18 -17.06 -16.94
C PHE A 419 10.72 -16.61 -16.91
N VAL A 420 10.45 -15.35 -16.51
CA VAL A 420 9.07 -14.81 -16.50
C VAL A 420 8.53 -14.65 -17.92
N LYS A 421 9.37 -14.32 -18.90
CA LYS A 421 8.98 -14.24 -20.31
C LYS A 421 8.52 -15.59 -20.85
N ASN A 422 9.31 -16.64 -20.62
CA ASN A 422 9.04 -17.98 -21.10
C ASN A 422 9.64 -19.07 -20.17
N PRO A 423 8.89 -19.55 -19.16
CA PRO A 423 9.37 -20.63 -18.28
C PRO A 423 9.47 -21.99 -18.99
N GLU A 424 8.83 -22.13 -20.16
CA GLU A 424 8.86 -23.33 -21.02
C GLU A 424 10.00 -23.29 -22.05
N HIS A 425 10.92 -22.32 -21.96
CA HIS A 425 12.11 -22.32 -22.80
C HIS A 425 13.03 -23.51 -22.45
N GLU A 426 13.78 -24.02 -23.42
CA GLU A 426 14.79 -25.09 -23.25
C GLU A 426 15.82 -24.83 -22.14
N LYS A 427 15.98 -23.58 -21.70
CA LYS A 427 16.89 -23.20 -20.61
C LYS A 427 16.29 -23.42 -19.22
N PHE A 428 15.01 -23.75 -19.13
CA PHE A 428 14.26 -23.74 -17.88
C PHE A 428 13.49 -25.05 -17.70
N TYR A 429 12.18 -25.04 -17.99
CA TYR A 429 11.28 -26.17 -17.76
C TYR A 429 10.44 -26.47 -19.01
N PRO A 430 11.05 -26.93 -20.11
CA PRO A 430 10.33 -27.16 -21.37
C PRO A 430 9.20 -28.20 -21.24
N ASP A 431 9.45 -29.30 -20.52
CA ASP A 431 8.51 -30.43 -20.39
C ASP A 431 7.90 -30.57 -18.98
N ASN A 432 8.39 -29.78 -18.01
CA ASN A 432 8.05 -29.92 -16.59
C ASN A 432 7.72 -28.58 -15.91
N ASN A 433 7.34 -27.56 -16.69
CA ASN A 433 6.72 -26.34 -16.15
C ASN A 433 5.39 -26.72 -15.49
N ASP A 434 5.30 -26.57 -14.17
CA ASP A 434 4.12 -26.99 -13.40
C ASP A 434 2.84 -26.26 -13.86
N ARG A 435 2.85 -24.93 -13.79
CA ARG A 435 1.69 -24.09 -14.13
C ARG A 435 2.02 -22.62 -14.37
N MET A 436 3.30 -22.25 -14.50
CA MET A 436 3.67 -20.85 -14.65
C MET A 436 3.36 -20.36 -16.07
N PRO A 437 2.57 -19.28 -16.25
CA PRO A 437 2.30 -18.75 -17.58
C PRO A 437 3.56 -18.14 -18.22
N ALA A 438 3.74 -18.33 -19.53
CA ALA A 438 4.71 -17.56 -20.31
C ALA A 438 4.22 -16.12 -20.52
N PHE A 439 4.48 -15.23 -19.57
CA PHE A 439 3.90 -13.87 -19.54
C PHE A 439 4.29 -13.02 -20.75
N GLY A 440 5.55 -13.14 -21.20
CA GLY A 440 6.05 -12.41 -22.37
C GLY A 440 5.51 -12.96 -23.68
N VAL A 441 5.54 -14.28 -23.85
CA VAL A 441 5.03 -14.96 -25.06
C VAL A 441 3.53 -14.75 -25.22
N LYS A 442 2.77 -14.85 -24.12
CA LYS A 442 1.32 -14.63 -24.10
C LYS A 442 0.92 -13.15 -24.08
N LYS A 443 1.89 -12.22 -24.05
CA LYS A 443 1.69 -10.76 -23.99
C LYS A 443 0.78 -10.33 -22.82
N ILE A 444 0.88 -11.04 -21.69
CA ILE A 444 0.18 -10.67 -20.45
C ILE A 444 0.89 -9.47 -19.81
N LEU A 445 2.22 -9.45 -19.90
CA LEU A 445 3.07 -8.37 -19.42
C LEU A 445 4.01 -7.92 -20.54
N THR A 446 4.33 -6.62 -20.54
CA THR A 446 5.37 -6.04 -21.39
C THR A 446 6.77 -6.33 -20.83
N ASP A 447 7.79 -6.24 -21.67
CA ASP A 447 9.20 -6.37 -21.25
C ASP A 447 9.58 -5.39 -20.13
N LYS A 448 9.01 -4.19 -20.15
CA LYS A 448 9.21 -3.18 -19.11
C LYS A 448 8.62 -3.64 -17.77
N GLU A 449 7.39 -4.13 -17.78
CA GLU A 449 6.70 -4.62 -16.57
C GLU A 449 7.40 -5.83 -15.97
N ILE A 450 7.82 -6.79 -16.81
CA ILE A 450 8.62 -7.95 -16.37
C ILE A 450 9.94 -7.47 -15.74
N GLY A 451 10.60 -6.48 -16.34
CA GLY A 451 11.79 -5.86 -15.79
C GLY A 451 11.56 -5.25 -14.40
N LEU A 452 10.45 -4.54 -14.20
CA LEU A 452 10.10 -3.96 -12.89
C LEU A 452 9.87 -5.03 -11.82
N ILE A 453 9.25 -6.16 -12.16
CA ILE A 453 9.10 -7.31 -11.24
C ILE A 453 10.47 -7.88 -10.88
N ALA A 454 11.34 -8.11 -11.87
CA ALA A 454 12.68 -8.64 -11.65
C ALA A 454 13.51 -7.72 -10.75
N ASP A 455 13.51 -6.42 -11.05
CA ASP A 455 14.23 -5.41 -10.28
C ASP A 455 13.70 -5.31 -8.83
N TRP A 456 12.38 -5.46 -8.65
CA TRP A 456 11.77 -5.51 -7.32
C TRP A 456 12.19 -6.73 -6.50
N LEU A 457 12.11 -7.94 -7.07
CA LEU A 457 12.50 -9.18 -6.40
C LEU A 457 13.98 -9.18 -5.99
N ARG A 458 14.83 -8.57 -6.81
CA ARG A 458 16.29 -8.46 -6.58
C ARG A 458 16.68 -7.36 -5.59
N GLY A 459 15.77 -6.42 -5.33
CA GLY A 459 16.10 -5.21 -4.56
C GLY A 459 16.89 -4.17 -5.36
N ASP A 460 16.84 -4.25 -6.69
CA ASP A 460 17.55 -3.40 -7.66
C ASP A 460 16.76 -2.11 -7.92
N TYR A 461 16.54 -1.33 -6.88
CA TYR A 461 15.87 -0.04 -6.97
C TYR A 461 16.52 1.00 -6.08
N PHE A 462 16.18 2.26 -6.33
CA PHE A 462 16.69 3.38 -5.55
C PHE A 462 16.32 3.21 -4.07
N LYS A 463 17.32 3.02 -3.22
CA LYS A 463 17.16 3.00 -1.76
C LYS A 463 17.29 4.43 -1.26
N LEU A 464 16.35 4.83 -0.40
CA LEU A 464 16.41 6.13 0.24
C LEU A 464 17.55 6.14 1.26
N PRO A 465 18.32 7.23 1.35
CA PRO A 465 19.30 7.38 2.41
C PRO A 465 18.59 7.34 3.77
N ALA A 466 19.25 6.78 4.79
CA ALA A 466 18.63 6.42 6.07
C ALA A 466 18.10 7.63 6.87
N ASP A 467 18.59 8.83 6.55
CA ASP A 467 18.20 10.13 7.10
C ASP A 467 16.86 10.67 6.56
N ALA A 468 16.42 10.19 5.39
CA ALA A 468 15.15 10.61 4.78
C ALA A 468 13.93 9.79 5.26
N GLN A 469 14.11 8.79 6.12
CA GLN A 469 13.04 7.90 6.64
C GLN A 469 12.39 8.40 7.95
N GLY A 470 12.68 9.63 8.39
CA GLY A 470 12.30 10.12 9.72
C GLY A 470 11.83 11.58 9.76
N HIS A 471 10.98 12.00 8.83
CA HIS A 471 10.28 13.28 8.91
C HIS A 471 8.78 13.12 8.81
#